data_AF-A0A5K0X8E6-F1
#
_entry.id   AF-A0A5K0X8E6-F1
#
_cell.length_a   1.000
_cell.length_b   1.000
_cell.length_c   1.000
_cell.angle_alpha   90.00
_cell.angle_beta   90.00
_cell.angle_gamma   90.00
#
_symmetry.space_group_name_H-M   'P 1'
#
loop_
_entity.id
_entity.type
_entity.pdbx_description
1 polymer ?
#
loop_
_entity_poly.entity_id
_entity_poly.type
_entity_poly.pdbx_seq_one_letter_code
_entity_poly.pdbx_strand_id
1 'polypeptide(L)' 'SIANVNEANSPLDGKLFVVIGAGGAGKALAYGAKEKGAKVVIANRTF' A
#
# COMPACT_ATOMS: atom_id res chain seq x y z
N SER A 1 18.52 -29.15 2.08
CA SER A 1 18.05 -27.90 2.70
C SER A 1 17.02 -27.26 1.80
N ILE A 2 15.74 -27.55 2.02
CA ILE A 2 14.64 -26.82 1.38
C ILE A 2 14.68 -25.41 1.97
N ALA A 3 14.94 -24.41 1.12
CA ALA A 3 15.04 -23.03 1.56
C ALA A 3 13.75 -22.68 2.31
N ASN A 4 13.90 -22.33 3.59
CA ASN A 4 12.85 -21.70 4.36
C ASN A 4 12.63 -20.32 3.76
N VAL A 5 11.92 -20.28 2.63
CA VAL A 5 11.30 -19.06 2.12
C VAL A 5 10.18 -18.77 3.10
N ASN A 6 10.54 -18.16 4.24
CA ASN A 6 9.58 -17.38 5.00
C ASN A 6 8.83 -16.58 3.96
N GLU A 7 7.52 -16.81 3.79
CA GLU A 7 6.69 -16.00 2.92
C GLU A 7 6.93 -14.56 3.36
N ALA A 8 7.81 -13.85 2.65
CA ALA A 8 8.24 -12.55 3.08
C ALA A 8 7.00 -11.70 2.95
N ASN A 9 6.39 -11.35 4.09
CA ASN A 9 5.28 -10.41 4.15
C ASN A 9 5.59 -9.25 3.21
N SER A 10 4.56 -8.78 2.50
CA SER A 10 4.75 -7.75 1.49
C SER A 10 5.63 -6.63 2.05
N PRO A 11 6.54 -6.03 1.27
CA PRO A 11 7.35 -4.91 1.74
C PRO A 11 6.55 -3.71 2.26
N LEU A 12 5.23 -3.70 2.02
CA LEU A 12 4.28 -2.68 2.47
C LEU A 12 3.49 -3.08 3.72
N ASP A 13 3.60 -4.32 4.20
CA ASP A 13 2.82 -4.81 5.32
C ASP A 13 3.06 -3.97 6.59
N GLY A 14 1.97 -3.49 7.19
CA GLY A 14 1.98 -2.61 8.35
C GLY A 14 2.52 -1.19 8.12
N LYS A 15 3.09 -0.88 6.94
CA LYS A 15 3.67 0.43 6.63
C LYS A 15 2.60 1.46 6.27
N LEU A 16 2.91 2.72 6.53
CA LEU A 16 2.08 3.84 6.09
C LEU A 16 2.37 4.15 4.62
N PHE A 17 1.32 4.18 3.80
CA PHE A 17 1.38 4.51 2.39
C PHE A 17 0.53 5.77 2.14
N VAL A 18 1.19 6.87 1.77
CA VAL A 18 0.53 8.17 1.54
C VAL A 18 0.36 8.40 0.05
N VAL A 19 -0.88 8.59 -0.38
CA VAL A 19 -1.22 8.94 -1.76
C VAL A 19 -1.57 10.42 -1.83
N ILE A 20 -0.95 11.13 -2.78
CA ILE A 20 -1.27 12.53 -3.06
C ILE A 20 -2.16 12.58 -4.32
N GLY A 21 -3.40 13.05 -4.16
CA GLY A 21 -4.42 13.12 -5.21
C GLY A 21 -5.35 11.90 -5.23
N ALA A 22 -6.65 12.16 -5.36
CA ALA A 22 -7.72 11.14 -5.32
C ALA A 22 -8.28 10.77 -6.71
N GLY A 23 -7.54 11.06 -7.78
CA GLY A 23 -7.89 10.64 -9.13
C GLY A 23 -7.78 9.13 -9.33
N GLY A 24 -8.15 8.64 -10.52
CA GLY A 24 -8.18 7.20 -10.83
C GLY A 24 -6.85 6.47 -10.53
N ALA A 25 -5.72 7.07 -10.88
CA ALA A 25 -4.41 6.50 -10.61
C ALA A 25 -4.08 6.43 -9.11
N GLY A 26 -4.36 7.51 -8.36
CA GLY A 26 -4.13 7.55 -6.91
C GLY A 26 -4.98 6.50 -6.18
N LYS A 27 -6.23 6.34 -6.59
CA LYS A 27 -7.13 5.32 -6.05
C LYS A 27 -6.65 3.89 -6.37
N ALA A 28 -6.13 3.63 -7.58
CA ALA A 28 -5.57 2.31 -7.92
C ALA A 28 -4.34 1.95 -7.07
N LEU A 29 -3.44 2.91 -6.83
CA LEU A 29 -2.29 2.72 -5.95
C LEU A 29 -2.71 2.47 -4.50
N ALA A 30 -3.69 3.20 -4.00
CA ALA A 30 -4.25 3.01 -2.67
C ALA A 30 -4.81 1.58 -2.47
N TYR A 31 -5.55 1.06 -3.44
CA TYR A 31 -6.08 -0.31 -3.37
C TYR A 31 -4.97 -1.36 -3.33
N GLY A 32 -4.01 -1.29 -4.26
CA GLY A 32 -2.91 -2.25 -4.28
C GLY A 32 -2.03 -2.19 -3.02
N ALA A 33 -1.85 -1.01 -2.43
CA ALA A 33 -1.15 -0.87 -1.16
C ALA A 33 -1.95 -1.51 0.00
N LYS A 34 -3.27 -1.30 0.04
CA LYS A 34 -4.15 -1.88 1.06
C LYS A 34 -4.20 -3.40 1.00
N GLU A 35 -4.28 -3.98 -0.20
CA GLU A 35 -4.22 -5.43 -0.43
C GLU A 35 -2.91 -6.03 0.08
N LYS A 36 -1.82 -5.27 0.03
CA LYS A 36 -0.50 -5.65 0.51
C LYS A 36 -0.28 -5.39 2.01
N GLY A 37 -1.33 -5.10 2.76
CA GLY A 37 -1.27 -4.90 4.22
C GLY A 37 -0.89 -3.49 4.66
N ALA A 38 -0.79 -2.53 3.74
CA ALA A 38 -0.46 -1.15 4.11
C ALA A 38 -1.62 -0.46 4.84
N LYS A 39 -1.26 0.50 5.68
CA LYS A 39 -2.16 1.54 6.18
C LYS A 39 -2.14 2.68 5.17
N VAL A 40 -3.28 3.02 4.59
CA VAL A 40 -3.34 3.97 3.47
C VAL A 40 -3.96 5.30 3.90
N VAL A 41 -3.33 6.41 3.52
CA VAL A 41 -3.86 7.77 3.69
C VAL A 41 -3.88 8.43 2.32
N ILE A 42 -5.02 9.01 1.94
CA ILE A 42 -5.17 9.76 0.69
C ILE A 42 -5.31 11.23 1.03
N ALA A 43 -4.36 12.05 0.61
CA ALA A 43 -4.41 13.50 0.74
C ALA A 43 -4.91 14.11 -0.58
N ASN A 44 -6.01 14.86 -0.52
CA ASN A 44 -6.51 15.65 -1.64
C ASN A 44 -6.39 17.15 -1.33
N ARG A 45 -6.23 17.99 -2.37
CA ARG A 45 -5.97 19.43 -2.22
C ARG A 45 -7.21 20.24 -1.84
N THR A 46 -8.39 19.67 -2.03
CA THR A 46 -9.65 20.28 -1.60
C THR A 46 -9.97 19.71 -0.24
N PHE A 47 -9.76 20.51 0.80
CA PHE A 47 -10.22 20.22 2.15
C PHE A 47 -11.74 20.29 2.20
#